data_AF-A0A1E4T1A9-F1
#
_entry.id   AF-A0A1E4T1A9-F1
#
_cell.length_a   1.000
_cell.length_b   1.000
_cell.length_c   1.000
_cell.angle_alpha   90.00
_cell.angle_beta   90.00
_cell.angle_gamma   90.00
#
_symmetry.space_group_name_H-M   'P 1'
#
loop_
_entity.id
_entity.type
_entity.pdbx_description
1 polymer ?
#
loop_
_entity_poly.entity_id
_entity_poly.type
_entity_poly.pdbx_seq_one_letter_code
_entity_poly.pdbx_strand_id
1 'polypeptide(L)'
;MKNSETDSYFDFDSVLNLEDQYYNEGFNEGQLEGSMKQFHEGKELGIQTGYQRLLIIGQLRTLVNYWIEKIDRLIESNTMGTESSSSDLSVSVVSVSVKKPKRDNHKVKKTLDGLKMLLDSLYDNDKINLTNSDEDVQTYETILKKARAKVRSLSTVLGDEELYASIERLSLQVGGTIPTSGITGADEDMW
;
A
#
# COMPACT_ATOMS: atom_id res chain seq x y z
N MET A 1 -71.49 -29.76 31.14
CA MET A 1 -70.77 -28.51 31.47
C MET A 1 -69.49 -28.91 32.20
N LYS A 2 -68.33 -28.86 31.53
CA LYS A 2 -67.02 -29.03 32.17
C LYS A 2 -66.29 -27.70 31.99
N ASN A 3 -66.05 -27.02 33.11
CA ASN A 3 -65.34 -25.75 33.14
C ASN A 3 -63.93 -25.96 32.60
N SER A 4 -63.62 -25.27 31.51
CA SER A 4 -62.26 -25.03 31.05
C SER A 4 -61.69 -23.87 31.87
N GLU A 5 -61.23 -24.18 33.08
CA GLU A 5 -60.34 -23.28 33.82
C GLU A 5 -58.95 -23.44 33.22
N THR A 6 -58.61 -22.54 32.29
CA THR A 6 -57.23 -22.25 31.95
C THR A 6 -56.57 -21.64 33.17
N ASP A 7 -56.10 -22.47 34.08
CA ASP A 7 -55.10 -22.07 35.06
C ASP A 7 -53.84 -21.69 34.28
N SER A 8 -53.73 -20.40 33.97
CA SER A 8 -52.48 -19.77 33.59
C SER A 8 -51.56 -19.86 34.81
N TYR A 9 -50.97 -21.03 35.01
CA TYR A 9 -49.99 -21.30 36.05
C TYR A 9 -48.87 -20.29 35.88
N PHE A 10 -48.85 -19.28 36.74
CA PHE A 10 -47.82 -18.26 36.73
C PHE A 10 -46.50 -18.95 37.06
N ASP A 11 -45.59 -18.96 36.09
CA ASP A 11 -44.29 -19.62 36.22
C ASP A 11 -43.38 -18.80 37.13
N PHE A 12 -43.58 -18.97 38.44
CA PHE A 12 -42.75 -18.35 39.48
C PHE A 12 -41.28 -18.80 39.36
N ASP A 13 -41.00 -19.97 38.81
CA ASP A 13 -39.63 -20.44 38.60
C ASP A 13 -38.92 -19.60 37.52
N SER A 14 -39.64 -19.20 36.47
CA SER A 14 -39.09 -18.24 35.48
C SER A 14 -38.82 -16.86 36.08
N VAL A 15 -39.72 -16.35 36.94
CA VAL A 15 -39.52 -15.06 37.62
C VAL A 15 -38.40 -15.10 38.65
N LEU A 16 -38.21 -16.22 39.35
CA LEU A 16 -37.13 -16.40 40.32
C LEU A 16 -35.75 -16.55 39.66
N ASN A 17 -35.69 -17.11 38.44
CA ASN A 17 -34.44 -17.26 37.67
C ASN A 17 -34.23 -16.13 36.64
N LEU A 18 -34.98 -15.03 36.75
CA LEU A 18 -34.95 -13.93 35.78
C LEU A 18 -33.55 -13.27 35.69
N GLU A 19 -32.85 -13.17 36.82
CA GLU A 19 -31.47 -12.65 36.88
C GLU A 19 -30.51 -13.52 36.06
N ASP A 20 -30.53 -14.84 36.28
CA ASP A 20 -29.70 -15.77 35.53
C ASP A 20 -30.06 -15.80 34.04
N GLN A 21 -31.35 -15.67 33.70
CA GLN A 21 -31.79 -15.56 32.30
C GLN A 21 -31.20 -14.33 31.62
N TYR A 22 -31.36 -13.14 32.22
CA TYR A 22 -30.81 -11.90 31.66
C TYR A 22 -29.29 -11.83 31.70
N TYR A 23 -28.64 -12.45 32.69
CA TYR A 23 -27.18 -12.57 32.72
C TYR A 23 -26.68 -13.41 31.55
N ASN A 24 -27.29 -14.58 31.32
CA ASN A 24 -26.93 -15.46 30.21
C ASN A 24 -27.28 -14.83 28.86
N GLU A 25 -28.42 -14.14 28.76
CA GLU A 25 -28.83 -13.40 27.57
C GLU A 25 -27.82 -12.29 27.25
N GLY A 26 -27.49 -11.43 28.20
CA GLY A 26 -26.50 -10.36 28.02
C GLY A 26 -25.08 -10.87 27.76
N PHE A 27 -24.68 -12.01 28.35
CA PHE A 27 -23.41 -12.64 28.06
C PHE A 27 -23.35 -13.20 26.63
N ASN A 28 -24.41 -13.86 26.17
CA ASN A 28 -24.50 -14.38 24.81
C ASN A 28 -24.59 -13.26 23.78
N GLU A 29 -25.39 -12.22 24.07
CA GLU A 29 -25.50 -11.03 23.23
C GLU A 29 -24.16 -10.30 23.13
N GLY A 30 -23.46 -10.10 24.25
CA GLY A 30 -22.14 -9.47 24.28
C GLY A 30 -21.08 -10.29 23.53
N GLN A 31 -21.10 -11.62 23.64
CA GLN A 31 -20.19 -12.47 22.85
C GLN A 31 -20.49 -12.41 21.35
N LEU A 32 -21.77 -12.42 20.96
CA LEU A 32 -22.19 -12.34 19.57
C LEU A 32 -21.85 -10.98 18.96
N GLU A 33 -22.20 -9.89 19.65
CA GLU A 33 -21.87 -8.54 19.21
C GLU A 33 -20.36 -8.33 19.13
N GLY A 34 -19.61 -8.81 20.13
CA GLY A 34 -18.15 -8.75 20.15
C GLY A 34 -17.54 -9.47 18.95
N SER A 35 -17.99 -10.69 18.67
CA SER A 35 -17.51 -11.50 17.52
C SER A 35 -17.86 -10.83 16.19
N MET A 36 -19.08 -10.31 16.06
CA MET A 36 -19.54 -9.64 14.85
C MET A 36 -18.77 -8.33 14.60
N LYS A 37 -18.54 -7.54 15.65
CA LYS A 37 -17.78 -6.30 15.55
C LYS A 37 -16.32 -6.58 15.18
N GLN A 38 -15.70 -7.59 15.81
CA GLN A 38 -14.34 -8.01 15.49
C GLN A 38 -14.21 -8.48 14.03
N PHE A 39 -15.20 -9.24 13.53
CA PHE A 39 -15.21 -9.69 12.15
C PHE A 39 -15.31 -8.53 11.15
N HIS A 40 -16.20 -7.57 11.40
CA HIS A 40 -16.34 -6.39 10.54
C HIS A 40 -15.08 -5.53 10.55
N GLU A 41 -14.53 -5.25 11.73
CA GLU A 41 -13.29 -4.48 11.90
C GLU A 41 -12.13 -5.15 11.16
N GLY A 42 -11.96 -6.47 11.33
CA GLY A 42 -10.92 -7.22 10.64
C GLY A 42 -11.04 -7.15 9.11
N LYS A 43 -12.28 -7.18 8.59
CA LYS A 43 -12.55 -7.05 7.15
C LYS A 43 -12.24 -5.65 6.64
N GLU A 44 -12.64 -4.62 7.37
CA GLU A 44 -12.37 -3.22 7.03
C GLU A 44 -10.86 -2.94 7.00
N LEU A 45 -10.15 -3.38 8.04
CA LEU A 45 -8.69 -3.27 8.14
C LEU A 45 -7.97 -4.01 7.00
N GLY A 46 -8.45 -5.21 6.65
CA GLY A 46 -7.90 -5.98 5.55
C GLY A 46 -8.02 -5.25 4.20
N ILE A 47 -9.19 -4.66 3.92
CA ILE A 47 -9.42 -3.89 2.70
C ILE A 47 -8.55 -2.62 2.68
N GLN A 48 -8.51 -1.88 3.79
CA GLN A 48 -7.71 -0.67 3.92
C GLN A 48 -6.22 -0.95 3.68
N THR A 49 -5.69 -1.97 4.36
CA THR A 49 -4.28 -2.36 4.27
C THR A 49 -3.95 -2.84 2.85
N GLY A 50 -4.84 -3.66 2.25
CA GLY A 50 -4.67 -4.11 0.87
C GLY A 50 -4.64 -2.95 -0.13
N TYR A 51 -5.55 -1.99 0.02
CA TYR A 51 -5.57 -0.80 -0.84
C TYR A 51 -4.28 0.02 -0.75
N GLN A 52 -3.84 0.33 0.49
CA GLN A 52 -2.59 1.06 0.72
C GLN A 52 -1.41 0.32 0.07
N ARG A 53 -1.33 -1.00 0.27
CA ARG A 53 -0.26 -1.84 -0.28
C ARG A 53 -0.19 -1.76 -1.81
N LEU A 54 -1.33 -1.88 -2.48
CA LEU A 54 -1.42 -1.82 -3.94
C LEU A 54 -1.07 -0.42 -4.48
N LEU A 55 -1.53 0.63 -3.80
CA LEU A 55 -1.26 2.01 -4.17
C LEU A 55 0.24 2.29 -4.24
N ILE A 56 0.98 1.87 -3.22
CA ILE A 56 2.42 2.14 -3.11
C ILE A 56 3.22 1.33 -4.13
N ILE A 57 2.88 0.06 -4.34
CA ILE A 57 3.55 -0.74 -5.38
C ILE A 57 3.32 -0.10 -6.76
N GLY A 58 2.07 0.28 -7.07
CA GLY A 58 1.73 0.88 -8.35
C GLY A 58 2.52 2.17 -8.61
N GLN A 59 2.69 3.00 -7.58
CA GLN A 59 3.49 4.22 -7.63
C GLN A 59 4.97 3.92 -7.90
N LEU A 60 5.58 3.03 -7.12
CA LEU A 60 6.99 2.66 -7.29
C LEU A 60 7.23 2.05 -8.67
N ARG A 61 6.33 1.21 -9.17
CA ARG A 61 6.43 0.61 -10.51
C ARG A 61 6.37 1.67 -11.61
N THR A 62 5.43 2.61 -11.51
CA THR A 62 5.29 3.70 -12.49
C THR A 62 6.51 4.60 -12.50
N LEU A 63 7.04 4.94 -11.32
CA LEU A 63 8.28 5.69 -11.17
C LEU A 63 9.48 5.01 -11.82
N VAL A 64 9.64 3.71 -11.56
CA VAL A 64 10.72 2.92 -12.14
C VAL A 64 10.62 2.90 -13.67
N ASN A 65 9.43 2.65 -14.22
CA ASN A 65 9.22 2.66 -15.66
C ASN A 65 9.53 4.03 -16.28
N TYR A 66 9.08 5.11 -15.65
CA TYR A 66 9.39 6.48 -16.07
C TYR A 66 10.91 6.74 -16.12
N TRP A 67 11.64 6.30 -15.09
CA TRP A 67 13.09 6.45 -15.06
C TRP A 67 13.81 5.58 -16.11
N ILE A 68 13.28 4.39 -16.43
CA ILE A 68 13.84 3.54 -17.50
C ILE A 68 13.71 4.27 -18.82
N GLU A 69 12.52 4.75 -19.16
CA GLU A 69 12.26 5.50 -20.38
C GLU A 69 13.12 6.77 -20.47
N LYS A 70 13.28 7.50 -19.35
CA LYS A 70 14.11 8.70 -19.27
C LYS A 70 15.58 8.37 -19.58
N ILE A 71 16.12 7.30 -19.01
CA ILE A 71 17.51 6.87 -19.24
C ILE A 71 17.70 6.36 -20.66
N ASP A 72 16.74 5.62 -21.21
CA ASP A 72 16.81 5.10 -22.58
C ASP A 72 16.88 6.24 -23.60
N ARG A 73 16.03 7.26 -23.46
CA ARG A 73 16.09 8.49 -24.29
C ARG A 73 17.45 9.20 -24.16
N LEU A 74 18.01 9.24 -22.95
CA LEU A 74 19.33 9.84 -22.73
C LEU A 74 20.46 9.04 -23.41
N ILE A 75 20.38 7.71 -23.40
CA ILE A 75 21.35 6.83 -24.08
C ILE A 75 21.24 7.01 -25.60
N GLU A 76 20.02 6.97 -26.15
CA GLU A 76 19.77 7.14 -27.59
C GLU A 76 20.29 8.49 -28.11
N SER A 77 19.98 9.58 -27.40
CA SER A 77 20.46 10.93 -27.76
C SER A 77 21.98 11.05 -27.77
N ASN A 78 22.68 10.28 -26.92
CA ASN A 78 24.13 10.29 -26.83
C ASN A 78 24.79 9.43 -27.92
N THR A 79 24.05 8.47 -28.50
CA THR A 79 24.52 7.62 -29.61
C THR A 79 24.35 8.26 -30.99
N MET A 80 23.34 9.10 -31.21
CA MET A 80 23.11 9.80 -32.50
C MET A 80 23.96 11.06 -32.69
N GLY A 81 24.69 11.51 -31.66
CA GLY A 81 25.52 12.73 -31.71
C GLY A 81 26.93 12.56 -32.28
N THR A 82 27.32 11.37 -32.75
CA THR A 82 28.70 11.11 -33.23
C THR A 82 28.85 11.15 -34.76
N GLU A 83 27.76 11.10 -35.54
CA GLU A 83 27.87 11.11 -37.00
C GLU A 83 26.81 12.00 -37.66
N SER A 84 27.19 13.25 -37.97
CA SER A 84 26.99 13.93 -39.28
C SER A 84 26.77 15.44 -39.17
N SER A 85 27.55 16.17 -39.96
CA SER A 85 27.43 17.59 -40.28
C SER A 85 26.10 17.96 -40.96
N SER A 86 25.69 19.21 -40.73
CA SER A 86 24.88 20.12 -41.56
C SER A 86 23.47 19.70 -41.99
N SER A 87 22.45 20.30 -41.37
CA SER A 87 21.60 21.36 -42.00
C SER A 87 20.41 21.71 -41.10
N ASP A 88 20.08 23.00 -41.11
CA ASP A 88 19.08 23.67 -40.29
C ASP A 88 17.68 23.06 -40.35
N LEU A 89 16.97 23.05 -39.21
CA LEU A 89 15.65 23.67 -39.04
C LEU A 89 15.18 23.55 -37.57
N SER A 90 14.90 24.71 -36.98
CA SER A 90 14.51 24.93 -35.59
C SER A 90 13.07 24.51 -35.29
N VAL A 91 12.87 23.69 -34.26
CA VAL A 91 11.62 23.68 -33.47
C VAL A 91 11.99 23.86 -31.99
N SER A 92 11.57 24.99 -31.45
CA SER A 92 11.74 25.38 -30.06
C SER A 92 10.82 24.56 -29.15
N VAL A 93 11.40 23.67 -28.35
CA VAL A 93 10.76 23.13 -27.15
C VAL A 93 11.71 23.31 -25.98
N VAL A 94 11.41 24.35 -25.20
CA VAL A 94 11.81 24.66 -23.82
C VAL A 94 13.09 23.95 -23.34
N SER A 95 14.20 24.67 -23.45
CA SER A 95 15.49 24.35 -22.86
C SER A 95 15.44 24.50 -21.33
N VAL A 96 15.08 23.43 -20.62
CA VAL A 96 15.42 23.28 -19.21
C VAL A 96 16.91 22.95 -19.12
N SER A 97 17.67 23.91 -18.58
CA SER A 97 19.12 23.82 -18.35
C SER A 97 19.44 22.69 -17.36
N VAL A 98 19.73 21.49 -17.87
CA VAL A 98 20.22 20.37 -17.04
C VAL A 98 21.72 20.26 -17.21
N LYS A 99 22.44 20.76 -16.19
CA LYS A 99 23.86 20.48 -15.98
C LYS A 99 24.05 18.96 -15.95
N LYS A 100 24.73 18.41 -16.96
CA LYS A 100 25.10 16.98 -17.02
C LYS A 100 25.90 16.59 -15.77
N PRO A 101 25.62 15.43 -15.15
CA PRO A 101 26.69 14.59 -14.67
C PRO A 101 26.93 13.50 -15.73
N LYS A 102 28.18 13.35 -16.18
CA LYS A 102 28.69 12.10 -16.78
C LYS A 102 28.63 11.02 -15.69
N ARG A 103 27.43 10.52 -15.38
CA ARG A 103 27.25 9.32 -14.57
C ARG A 103 27.05 8.17 -15.55
N ASP A 104 27.56 6.99 -15.21
CA ASP A 104 27.41 5.80 -16.03
C ASP A 104 25.92 5.42 -16.13
N ASN A 105 25.22 6.01 -17.11
CA ASN A 105 23.79 5.77 -17.35
C ASN A 105 23.49 4.26 -17.46
N HIS A 106 24.45 3.49 -17.94
CA HIS A 106 24.39 2.02 -17.99
C HIS A 106 24.37 1.35 -16.60
N LYS A 107 25.13 1.86 -15.61
CA LYS A 107 25.09 1.33 -14.23
C LYS A 107 23.75 1.64 -13.58
N VAL A 108 23.25 2.87 -13.78
CA VAL A 108 21.93 3.30 -13.28
C VAL A 108 20.82 2.46 -13.91
N LYS A 109 20.88 2.22 -15.23
CA LYS A 109 19.96 1.33 -15.94
C LYS A 109 19.97 -0.08 -15.36
N LYS A 110 21.14 -0.69 -15.15
CA LYS A 110 21.26 -2.02 -14.54
C LYS A 110 20.64 -2.09 -13.13
N THR A 111 20.83 -1.06 -12.31
CA THR A 111 20.19 -0.99 -10.98
C THR A 111 18.68 -0.85 -11.08
N LEU A 112 18.19 -0.15 -12.10
CA LEU A 112 16.78 0.10 -12.34
C LEU A 112 16.07 -1.14 -12.89
N ASP A 113 16.71 -1.88 -13.79
CA ASP A 113 16.25 -3.19 -14.26
C ASP A 113 16.16 -4.20 -13.11
N GLY A 114 17.17 -4.23 -12.23
CA GLY A 114 17.15 -5.08 -11.04
C GLY A 114 16.09 -4.66 -10.01
N LEU A 115 15.73 -3.39 -9.96
CA LEU A 115 14.60 -2.91 -9.16
C LEU A 115 13.27 -3.33 -9.80
N LYS A 116 13.13 -3.17 -11.12
CA LYS A 116 11.96 -3.63 -11.88
C LYS A 116 11.70 -5.12 -11.68
N MET A 117 12.72 -5.97 -11.81
CA MET A 117 12.59 -7.42 -11.56
C MET A 117 12.15 -7.73 -10.13
N LEU A 118 12.65 -6.98 -9.14
CA LEU A 118 12.25 -7.15 -7.74
C LEU A 118 10.78 -6.77 -7.50
N LEU A 119 10.27 -5.72 -8.17
CA LEU A 119 8.86 -5.37 -8.10
C LEU A 119 7.98 -6.37 -8.87
N ASP A 120 8.41 -6.80 -10.06
CA ASP A 120 7.66 -7.76 -10.87
C ASP A 120 7.60 -9.14 -10.18
N SER A 121 8.56 -9.48 -9.31
CA SER A 121 8.51 -10.70 -8.48
C SER A 121 7.32 -10.75 -7.51
N LEU A 122 6.64 -9.62 -7.25
CA LEU A 122 5.41 -9.59 -6.45
C LEU A 122 4.16 -9.91 -7.28
N TYR A 123 4.30 -10.04 -8.60
CA TYR A 123 3.22 -10.30 -9.52
C TYR A 123 3.34 -11.71 -10.08
N ASP A 124 2.34 -12.54 -9.81
CA ASP A 124 2.14 -13.81 -10.50
C ASP A 124 1.08 -13.61 -11.59
N ASN A 125 1.47 -13.72 -12.87
CA ASN A 125 0.58 -13.51 -14.02
C ASN A 125 -0.16 -12.15 -13.99
N ASP A 126 0.58 -11.04 -13.80
CA ASP A 126 0.05 -9.68 -13.66
C ASP A 126 -0.90 -9.46 -12.47
N LYS A 127 -1.00 -10.42 -11.54
CA LYS A 127 -1.79 -10.31 -10.31
C LYS A 127 -0.89 -10.36 -9.09
N ILE A 128 -1.10 -9.44 -8.16
CA ILE A 128 -0.49 -9.51 -6.84
C ILE A 128 -1.27 -10.55 -6.03
N ASN A 129 -0.56 -11.40 -5.30
CA ASN A 129 -1.18 -12.30 -4.34
C ASN A 129 -1.84 -11.45 -3.23
N LEU A 130 -3.18 -11.41 -3.21
CA LEU A 130 -3.98 -10.66 -2.24
C LEU A 130 -4.31 -11.50 -0.99
N THR A 131 -3.68 -12.66 -0.85
CA THR A 131 -3.80 -13.51 0.33
C THR A 131 -3.20 -12.80 1.53
N ASN A 132 -3.94 -12.71 2.63
CA ASN A 132 -3.43 -12.16 3.89
C ASN A 132 -2.71 -13.23 4.73
N SER A 133 -1.96 -14.11 4.07
CA SER A 133 -1.09 -15.07 4.78
C SER A 133 0.10 -14.31 5.37
N ASP A 134 0.51 -14.67 6.59
CA ASP A 134 1.66 -14.02 7.25
C ASP A 134 2.93 -14.06 6.39
N GLU A 135 3.12 -15.14 5.63
CA GLU A 135 4.25 -15.29 4.70
C GLU A 135 4.18 -14.27 3.54
N ASP A 136 3.00 -14.08 2.96
CA ASP A 136 2.77 -13.13 1.86
C ASP A 136 2.92 -11.68 2.34
N VAL A 137 2.43 -11.39 3.56
CA VAL A 137 2.63 -10.09 4.20
C VAL A 137 4.12 -9.81 4.40
N GLN A 138 4.87 -10.79 4.92
CA GLN A 138 6.28 -10.62 5.20
C GLN A 138 7.11 -10.43 3.93
N THR A 139 6.84 -11.19 2.87
CA THR A 139 7.51 -11.03 1.58
C THR A 139 7.22 -9.65 0.98
N TYR A 140 5.96 -9.22 1.00
CA TYR A 140 5.55 -7.88 0.58
C TYR A 140 6.34 -6.79 1.33
N GLU A 141 6.36 -6.83 2.67
CA GLU A 141 7.01 -5.79 3.48
C GLU A 141 8.52 -5.74 3.24
N THR A 142 9.15 -6.91 3.14
CA THR A 142 10.59 -7.02 2.89
C THR A 142 10.96 -6.45 1.51
N ILE A 143 10.16 -6.77 0.49
CA ILE A 143 10.36 -6.29 -0.88
C ILE A 143 10.09 -4.79 -0.95
N LEU A 144 9.00 -4.32 -0.34
CA LEU A 144 8.65 -2.90 -0.31
C LEU A 144 9.73 -2.05 0.38
N LYS A 145 10.24 -2.50 1.53
CA LYS A 145 11.30 -1.81 2.27
C LYS A 145 12.57 -1.68 1.42
N LYS A 146 12.96 -2.76 0.74
CA LYS A 146 14.09 -2.76 -0.20
C LYS A 146 13.84 -1.84 -1.40
N ALA A 147 12.63 -1.88 -1.98
CA ALA A 147 12.25 -1.08 -3.13
C ALA A 147 12.27 0.43 -2.80
N ARG A 148 11.63 0.85 -1.70
CA ARG A 148 11.63 2.25 -1.24
C ARG A 148 13.04 2.78 -1.01
N ALA A 149 13.90 2.01 -0.33
CA ALA A 149 15.28 2.41 -0.11
C ALA A 149 16.05 2.64 -1.43
N LYS A 150 15.85 1.75 -2.40
CA LYS A 150 16.46 1.88 -3.75
C LYS A 150 15.90 3.07 -4.52
N VAL A 151 14.57 3.27 -4.53
CA VAL A 151 13.92 4.39 -5.22
C VAL A 151 14.37 5.71 -4.63
N ARG A 152 14.45 5.84 -3.30
CA ARG A 152 14.98 7.03 -2.63
C ARG A 152 16.44 7.31 -3.01
N SER A 153 17.28 6.27 -3.08
CA SER A 153 18.66 6.46 -3.54
C SER A 153 18.72 6.88 -5.02
N LEU A 154 17.84 6.33 -5.86
CA LEU A 154 17.80 6.63 -7.30
C LEU A 154 17.25 8.04 -7.59
N SER A 155 16.27 8.52 -6.81
CA SER A 155 15.75 9.88 -6.96
C SER A 155 16.83 10.93 -6.71
N THR A 156 17.69 10.73 -5.70
CA THR A 156 18.88 11.57 -5.47
C THR A 156 19.90 11.47 -6.60
N VAL A 157 20.12 10.28 -7.15
CA VAL A 157 21.07 10.08 -8.27
C VAL A 157 20.58 10.75 -9.57
N LEU A 158 19.27 10.67 -9.84
CA LEU A 158 18.61 11.21 -11.03
C LEU A 158 18.20 12.68 -10.92
N GLY A 159 18.19 13.23 -9.71
CA GLY A 159 17.77 14.62 -9.44
C GLY A 159 16.25 14.82 -9.38
N ASP A 160 15.47 13.74 -9.27
CA ASP A 160 14.00 13.76 -9.25
C ASP A 160 13.44 13.68 -7.81
N GLU A 161 14.13 14.29 -6.84
CA GLU A 161 13.77 14.23 -5.41
C GLU A 161 12.40 14.86 -5.12
N GLU A 162 12.06 15.97 -5.78
CA GLU A 162 10.78 16.66 -5.63
C GLU A 162 9.62 15.85 -6.20
N LEU A 163 9.84 15.19 -7.35
CA LEU A 163 8.85 14.30 -7.97
C LEU A 163 8.58 13.08 -7.07
N TYR A 164 9.64 12.48 -6.50
CA TYR A 164 9.47 11.41 -5.52
C TYR A 164 8.72 11.87 -4.26
N ALA A 165 9.10 13.03 -3.70
CA ALA A 165 8.47 13.57 -2.50
C ALA A 165 7.00 13.94 -2.72
N SER A 166 6.65 14.48 -3.87
CA SER A 166 5.25 14.80 -4.22
C SER A 166 4.40 13.53 -4.34
N ILE A 167 4.92 12.47 -4.94
CA ILE A 167 4.23 11.18 -5.04
C ILE A 167 4.05 10.53 -3.66
N GLU A 168 5.06 10.58 -2.78
CA GLU A 168 4.91 10.11 -1.40
C GLU A 168 3.83 10.89 -0.64
N ARG A 169 3.79 12.22 -0.79
CA ARG A 169 2.75 13.05 -0.16
C ARG A 169 1.35 12.71 -0.66
N LEU A 170 1.18 12.53 -1.97
CA LEU A 170 -0.09 12.11 -2.56
C LEU A 170 -0.49 10.70 -2.07
N SER A 171 0.47 9.79 -1.95
CA SER A 171 0.24 8.46 -1.37
C SER A 171 -0.29 8.54 0.06
N LEU A 172 0.29 9.41 0.89
CA LEU A 172 -0.15 9.64 2.26
C LEU A 172 -1.54 10.30 2.31
N GLN A 173 -1.84 11.22 1.39
CA GLN A 173 -3.14 11.87 1.34
C GLN A 173 -4.27 10.93 0.91
N VAL A 174 -4.00 10.04 -0.05
CA VAL A 174 -5.00 9.11 -0.62
C VAL A 174 -5.10 7.81 0.19
N GLY A 175 -3.97 7.27 0.64
CA GLY A 175 -3.89 6.04 1.41
C GLY A 175 -4.01 6.23 2.92
N GLY A 176 -3.84 7.44 3.43
CA GLY A 176 -3.68 7.70 4.86
C GLY A 176 -2.33 7.23 5.40
N THR A 177 -2.17 7.23 6.73
CA THR A 177 -1.01 6.61 7.38
C THR A 177 -1.14 5.11 7.28
N ILE A 178 -0.14 4.45 6.68
CA ILE A 178 -0.01 3.00 6.83
C ILE A 178 0.43 2.76 8.27
N PRO A 179 -0.31 2.01 9.09
CA PRO A 179 0.20 1.51 10.35
C PRO A 179 1.19 0.37 10.06
N THR A 180 2.22 0.64 9.27
CA THR A 180 3.38 -0.24 9.17
C THR A 180 4.54 0.51 9.79
N SER A 181 4.95 0.02 10.96
CA SER A 181 5.99 0.51 11.86
C SER A 181 5.60 1.71 12.73
N GLY A 182 5.53 1.46 14.04
CA GLY A 182 5.74 2.45 15.09
C GLY A 182 7.14 3.07 14.98
N ILE A 183 7.34 3.91 13.97
CA ILE A 183 8.46 4.83 13.82
C ILE A 183 7.90 6.21 13.44
N THR A 184 6.89 6.63 14.18
CA THR A 184 6.78 8.01 14.61
C THR A 184 6.48 7.92 16.09
N GLY A 185 7.50 8.14 16.91
CA GLY A 185 7.39 8.24 18.37
C GLY A 185 6.56 9.47 18.74
N ALA A 186 5.26 9.36 18.51
CA ALA A 186 4.24 10.11 19.17
C ALA A 186 3.40 9.04 19.86
N ASP A 187 3.91 8.57 21.00
CA ASP A 187 3.08 8.11 22.09
C ASP A 187 2.16 9.29 22.43
N GLU A 188 1.11 9.50 21.64
CA GLU A 188 -0.04 10.26 22.09
C GLU A 188 -0.84 9.30 22.96
N ASP A 189 -0.56 9.43 24.26
CA ASP A 189 -1.39 9.00 25.38
C ASP A 189 -2.88 9.02 25.02
N MET A 190 -3.38 7.86 24.60
CA MET A 190 -4.78 7.53 24.61
C MET A 190 -4.95 6.56 25.77
N TRP A 191 -5.17 7.18 26.95
CA TRP A 191 -5.66 6.64 28.22
C TRP A 191 -5.97 5.14 28.27
#